data_AF-A0A0A8EC77-F1
#
_entry.id   AF-A0A0A8EC77-F1
#
_cell.length_a   1.000
_cell.length_b   1.000
_cell.length_c   1.000
_cell.angle_alpha   90.00
_cell.angle_beta   90.00
_cell.angle_gamma   90.00
#
_symmetry.space_group_name_H-M   'P 1'
#
loop_
_entity.id
_entity.type
_entity.pdbx_description
1 polymer ?
#
loop_
_entity_poly.entity_id
_entity_poly.type
_entity_poly.pdbx_seq_one_letter_code
_entity_poly.pdbx_strand_id
1 'polypeptide(L)'
;MQSLIFLSEFLGTTTLILLGNGVNYSVNASKMFANQSGKWIIITLGWALSVLLGIIIANGISPNNSVAHLNPAVSIFFAINQKNVELLALIPFEIFGAIVGQLLLNIINWTHIKETKAKIIASCHHTIPVYTKSYLTNFLYEFIGTIVLLAGIFLLGSTFSTFQALIIALVVLSIGLSLGSSTGYAINPARDLGPRLVYFLFVVLILKKRHEFSNVKNWKEIFGLNYAWTPIIGPSLAGVFLGLVSLAI
;
A
#
# COMPACT_ATOMS: atom_id res chain seq x y z
N MET A 1 -12.87 -11.25 21.06
CA MET A 1 -11.98 -10.09 21.24
C MET A 1 -10.89 -10.05 20.16
N GLN A 2 -10.10 -11.12 19.97
CA GLN A 2 -9.14 -11.25 18.86
C GLN A 2 -9.77 -11.15 17.45
N SER A 3 -10.98 -11.69 17.25
CA SER A 3 -11.69 -11.59 15.96
C SER A 3 -11.96 -10.16 15.50
N LEU A 4 -12.16 -9.22 16.45
CA LEU A 4 -12.37 -7.81 16.13
C LEU A 4 -11.08 -7.10 15.72
N ILE A 5 -9.93 -7.55 16.21
CA ILE A 5 -8.60 -7.02 15.82
C ILE A 5 -8.28 -7.47 14.39
N PHE A 6 -8.52 -8.73 14.06
CA PHE A 6 -8.34 -9.19 12.68
C PHE A 6 -9.30 -8.51 11.71
N LEU A 7 -10.54 -8.27 12.14
CA LEU A 7 -11.52 -7.53 11.35
C LEU A 7 -11.13 -6.06 11.17
N SER A 8 -10.55 -5.42 12.19
CA SER A 8 -10.09 -4.02 12.08
C SER A 8 -8.96 -3.89 11.06
N GLU A 9 -7.98 -4.79 11.08
CA GLU A 9 -6.90 -4.82 10.08
C GLU A 9 -7.44 -5.07 8.67
N PHE A 10 -8.35 -6.05 8.53
CA PHE A 10 -8.99 -6.35 7.25
C PHE A 10 -9.76 -5.14 6.68
N LEU A 11 -10.66 -4.52 7.46
CA LEU A 11 -11.50 -3.42 6.99
C LEU A 11 -10.72 -2.12 6.81
N GLY A 12 -9.75 -1.86 7.68
CA GLY A 12 -8.88 -0.72 7.54
C GLY A 12 -8.00 -0.83 6.29
N THR A 13 -7.36 -1.99 6.03
CA THR A 13 -6.54 -2.16 4.81
C THR A 13 -7.41 -2.22 3.55
N THR A 14 -8.63 -2.75 3.64
CA THR A 14 -9.63 -2.66 2.56
C THR A 14 -9.89 -1.20 2.20
N THR A 15 -10.11 -0.33 3.20
CA THR A 15 -10.34 1.10 3.00
C THR A 15 -9.10 1.79 2.41
N LEU A 16 -7.93 1.50 2.99
CA LEU A 16 -6.65 2.04 2.51
C LEU A 16 -6.47 1.79 1.01
N ILE A 17 -6.74 0.56 0.54
CA ILE A 17 -6.58 0.22 -0.88
C ILE A 17 -7.73 0.74 -1.73
N LEU A 18 -8.97 0.63 -1.26
CA LEU A 18 -10.13 1.16 -1.98
C LEU A 18 -9.95 2.64 -2.33
N LEU A 19 -9.44 3.44 -1.40
CA LEU A 19 -9.24 4.87 -1.60
C LEU A 19 -7.88 5.18 -2.27
N GLY A 20 -6.80 4.52 -1.84
CA GLY A 20 -5.45 4.78 -2.34
C GLY A 20 -5.27 4.36 -3.81
N ASN A 21 -5.66 3.14 -4.15
CA ASN A 21 -5.70 2.75 -5.56
C ASN A 21 -6.85 3.44 -6.31
N GLY A 22 -7.91 3.85 -5.61
CA GLY A 22 -8.99 4.67 -6.17
C GLY A 22 -8.49 6.00 -6.74
N VAL A 23 -7.58 6.70 -6.03
CA VAL A 23 -6.99 7.94 -6.57
C VAL A 23 -6.11 7.66 -7.79
N ASN A 24 -5.39 6.53 -7.82
CA ASN A 24 -4.62 6.12 -9.00
C ASN A 24 -5.53 5.89 -10.22
N TYR A 25 -6.68 5.23 -10.02
CA TYR A 25 -7.70 5.09 -11.06
C TYR A 25 -8.20 6.45 -11.55
N SER A 26 -8.61 7.30 -10.61
CA SER A 26 -9.22 8.61 -10.88
C SER A 26 -8.34 9.48 -11.78
N VAL A 27 -7.02 9.49 -11.57
CA VAL A 27 -6.10 10.36 -12.32
C VAL A 27 -5.42 9.67 -13.51
N ASN A 28 -5.51 8.35 -13.67
CA ASN A 28 -4.80 7.64 -14.75
C ASN A 28 -5.69 6.90 -15.73
N ALA A 29 -6.81 6.33 -15.30
CA ALA A 29 -7.65 5.52 -16.18
C ALA A 29 -8.34 6.36 -17.26
N SER A 30 -8.64 5.73 -18.40
CA SER A 30 -9.33 6.38 -19.52
C SER A 30 -10.72 6.88 -19.11
N LYS A 31 -11.11 8.02 -19.66
CA LYS A 31 -12.44 8.63 -19.44
C LYS A 31 -12.79 8.91 -17.97
N MET A 32 -11.78 9.19 -17.13
CA MET A 32 -12.00 9.70 -15.78
C MET A 32 -11.95 11.23 -15.78
N PHE A 33 -12.87 11.87 -15.03
CA PHE A 33 -12.91 13.32 -14.90
C PHE A 33 -11.59 13.91 -14.37
N ALA A 34 -10.92 13.24 -13.43
CA ALA A 34 -9.70 13.72 -12.80
C ALA A 34 -8.41 13.33 -13.55
N ASN A 35 -8.51 12.70 -14.73
CA ASN A 35 -7.34 12.38 -15.56
C ASN A 35 -6.80 13.65 -16.25
N GLN A 36 -6.15 14.50 -15.46
CA GLN A 36 -5.67 15.84 -15.83
C GLN A 36 -4.19 16.01 -15.43
N SER A 37 -3.61 17.20 -15.64
CA SER A 37 -2.26 17.53 -15.16
C SER A 37 -2.18 17.58 -13.64
N GLY A 38 -0.97 17.53 -13.07
CA GLY A 38 -0.78 17.63 -11.60
C GLY A 38 -1.11 16.34 -10.85
N LYS A 39 -1.01 15.19 -11.50
CA LYS A 39 -1.42 13.88 -10.94
C LYS A 39 -0.68 13.51 -9.65
N TRP A 40 0.61 13.81 -9.55
CA TRP A 40 1.42 13.34 -8.42
C TRP A 40 0.94 13.90 -7.08
N ILE A 41 0.67 15.20 -6.98
CA ILE A 41 0.15 15.81 -5.75
C ILE A 41 -1.22 15.25 -5.35
N ILE A 42 -2.10 14.98 -6.34
CA ILE A 42 -3.40 14.35 -6.10
C ILE A 42 -3.21 12.91 -5.58
N ILE A 43 -2.29 12.14 -6.18
CA ILE A 43 -1.94 10.79 -5.73
C ILE A 43 -1.43 10.84 -4.29
N THR A 44 -0.42 11.65 -3.99
CA THR A 44 0.19 11.69 -2.63
C THR A 44 -0.82 12.16 -1.57
N LEU A 45 -1.66 13.15 -1.88
CA LEU A 45 -2.71 13.60 -0.97
C LEU A 45 -3.80 12.53 -0.78
N GLY A 46 -4.25 11.91 -1.87
CA GLY A 46 -5.25 10.84 -1.83
C GLY A 46 -4.79 9.64 -1.01
N TRP A 47 -3.54 9.20 -1.18
CA TRP A 47 -2.97 8.12 -0.38
C TRP A 47 -2.83 8.47 1.10
N ALA A 48 -2.40 9.69 1.43
CA ALA A 48 -2.34 10.16 2.82
C ALA A 48 -3.73 10.13 3.49
N LEU A 49 -4.77 10.63 2.81
CA LEU A 49 -6.15 10.58 3.30
C LEU A 49 -6.68 9.14 3.39
N SER A 50 -6.24 8.24 2.50
CA SER A 50 -6.59 6.83 2.55
C SER A 50 -6.00 6.14 3.79
N VAL A 51 -4.77 6.47 4.16
CA VAL A 51 -4.14 6.01 5.41
C VAL A 51 -4.90 6.55 6.63
N LEU A 52 -5.20 7.85 6.65
CA LEU A 52 -5.99 8.47 7.73
C LEU A 52 -7.30 7.73 7.95
N LEU A 53 -8.09 7.53 6.89
CA LEU A 53 -9.40 6.88 6.97
C LEU A 53 -9.27 5.39 7.30
N GLY A 54 -8.26 4.70 6.79
CA GLY A 54 -7.98 3.31 7.15
C GLY A 54 -7.72 3.13 8.64
N ILE A 55 -6.92 4.00 9.26
CA ILE A 55 -6.65 4.00 10.70
C ILE A 55 -7.93 4.33 11.49
N ILE A 56 -8.69 5.35 11.08
CA ILE A 56 -9.95 5.73 11.74
C ILE A 56 -10.94 4.56 11.72
N ILE A 57 -11.09 3.86 10.59
CA ILE A 57 -12.01 2.72 10.48
C ILE A 57 -11.54 1.55 11.33
N ALA A 58 -10.25 1.19 11.29
CA ALA A 58 -9.71 0.12 12.12
C ALA A 58 -9.98 0.38 13.61
N ASN A 59 -9.67 1.60 14.07
CA ASN A 59 -9.92 2.02 15.44
C ASN A 59 -11.42 2.06 15.78
N GLY A 60 -12.30 2.44 14.85
CA GLY A 60 -13.75 2.40 15.06
C GLY A 60 -14.32 0.99 15.22
N ILE A 61 -13.73 -0.01 14.55
CA ILE A 61 -14.15 -1.42 14.65
C ILE A 61 -13.74 -2.05 15.98
N SER A 62 -12.57 -1.68 16.51
CA SER A 62 -12.11 -2.14 17.83
C SER A 62 -11.60 -0.98 18.69
N PRO A 63 -12.50 -0.17 19.28
CA PRO A 63 -12.12 1.09 19.96
C PRO A 63 -11.10 0.96 21.09
N ASN A 64 -11.10 -0.18 21.79
CA ASN A 64 -10.27 -0.38 22.97
C ASN A 64 -9.05 -1.27 22.72
N ASN A 65 -8.99 -1.97 21.57
CA ASN A 65 -7.99 -3.01 21.31
C ASN A 65 -7.39 -2.97 19.89
N SER A 66 -7.84 -2.06 19.02
CA SER A 66 -7.28 -1.89 17.68
C SER A 66 -5.84 -1.39 17.78
N VAL A 67 -4.96 -2.01 17.01
CA VAL A 67 -3.59 -1.52 16.81
C VAL A 67 -3.46 -0.72 15.50
N ALA A 68 -4.39 -0.92 14.56
CA ALA A 68 -4.46 -0.26 13.25
C ALA A 68 -3.11 -0.22 12.51
N HIS A 69 -2.46 -1.39 12.38
CA HIS A 69 -1.17 -1.51 11.71
C HIS A 69 -1.30 -1.32 10.20
N LEU A 70 -2.26 -2.02 9.59
CA LEU A 70 -2.68 -1.94 8.19
C LEU A 70 -1.55 -2.26 7.20
N ASN A 71 -0.42 -2.75 7.71
CA ASN A 71 0.88 -2.75 7.05
C ASN A 71 1.77 -3.82 7.69
N PRO A 72 2.19 -4.85 6.92
CA PRO A 72 3.05 -5.89 7.43
C PRO A 72 4.37 -5.40 8.00
N ALA A 73 4.94 -4.30 7.47
CA ALA A 73 6.17 -3.71 8.01
C ALA A 73 5.97 -3.11 9.42
N VAL A 74 4.79 -2.52 9.67
CA VAL A 74 4.41 -2.00 11.00
C VAL A 74 4.14 -3.15 11.97
N SER A 75 3.43 -4.19 11.51
CA SER A 75 3.22 -5.42 12.27
C SER A 75 4.52 -6.12 12.67
N ILE A 76 5.50 -6.22 11.76
CA ILE A 76 6.84 -6.76 12.05
C ILE A 76 7.58 -5.88 13.06
N PHE A 77 7.56 -4.56 12.86
CA PHE A 77 8.21 -3.62 13.76
C PHE A 77 7.71 -3.78 15.20
N PHE A 78 6.39 -3.72 15.41
CA PHE A 78 5.81 -3.82 16.74
C PHE A 78 5.91 -5.23 17.33
N ALA A 79 5.91 -6.28 16.51
CA ALA A 79 6.16 -7.64 16.99
C ALA A 79 7.53 -7.76 17.68
N ILE A 80 8.55 -7.08 17.15
CA ILE A 80 9.90 -7.05 17.74
C ILE A 80 9.95 -6.08 18.91
N ASN A 81 9.53 -4.82 18.71
CA ASN A 81 9.59 -3.76 19.71
C ASN A 81 8.85 -4.15 21.01
N GLN A 82 7.65 -4.73 20.88
CA GLN A 82 6.82 -5.13 22.02
C GLN A 82 7.09 -6.57 22.47
N LYS A 83 8.02 -7.29 21.83
CA LYS A 83 8.30 -8.72 22.06
C LYS A 83 7.04 -9.59 21.98
N ASN A 84 6.13 -9.24 21.08
CA ASN A 84 4.85 -9.92 20.90
C ASN A 84 4.72 -10.46 19.47
N VAL A 85 5.09 -11.72 19.28
CA VAL A 85 5.04 -12.39 17.97
C VAL A 85 3.62 -12.60 17.44
N GLU A 86 2.58 -12.53 18.28
CA GLU A 86 1.19 -12.68 17.86
C GLU A 86 0.75 -11.57 16.91
N LEU A 87 1.41 -10.40 16.94
CA LEU A 87 1.16 -9.29 16.01
C LEU A 87 1.46 -9.67 14.55
N LEU A 88 2.28 -10.70 14.30
CA LEU A 88 2.50 -11.22 12.94
C LEU A 88 1.26 -11.90 12.37
N ALA A 89 0.33 -12.35 13.22
CA ALA A 89 -0.94 -12.96 12.77
C ALA A 89 -1.89 -11.96 12.09
N LEU A 90 -1.59 -10.65 12.15
CA LEU A 90 -2.34 -9.60 11.47
C LEU A 90 -2.08 -9.59 9.95
N ILE A 91 -0.87 -9.98 9.53
CA ILE A 91 -0.38 -9.87 8.15
C ILE A 91 -1.31 -10.51 7.10
N PRO A 92 -1.85 -11.73 7.31
CA PRO A 92 -2.79 -12.32 6.36
C PRO A 92 -4.07 -11.49 6.18
N PHE A 93 -4.56 -10.84 7.24
CA PHE A 93 -5.77 -10.02 7.20
C PHE A 93 -5.54 -8.67 6.53
N GLU A 94 -4.37 -8.07 6.72
CA GLU A 94 -3.93 -6.88 5.98
C GLU A 94 -3.86 -7.19 4.47
N ILE A 95 -3.21 -8.30 4.08
CA ILE A 95 -3.11 -8.72 2.67
C ILE A 95 -4.51 -9.04 2.10
N PHE A 96 -5.35 -9.75 2.85
CA PHE A 96 -6.70 -10.08 2.40
C PHE A 96 -7.57 -8.83 2.24
N GLY A 97 -7.46 -7.86 3.15
CA GLY A 97 -8.11 -6.56 3.03
C GLY A 97 -7.65 -5.82 1.78
N ALA A 98 -6.35 -5.83 1.50
CA ALA A 98 -5.80 -5.22 0.30
C ALA A 98 -6.34 -5.86 -1.00
N ILE A 99 -6.49 -7.19 -1.01
CA ILE A 99 -7.10 -7.93 -2.13
C ILE A 99 -8.56 -7.50 -2.31
N VAL A 100 -9.36 -7.47 -1.25
CA VAL A 100 -10.78 -7.12 -1.32
C VAL A 100 -10.96 -5.67 -1.76
N GLY A 101 -10.19 -4.73 -1.22
CA GLY A 101 -10.22 -3.32 -1.65
C GLY A 101 -9.94 -3.16 -3.14
N GLN A 102 -8.97 -3.91 -3.68
CA GLN A 102 -8.68 -3.88 -5.11
C GLN A 102 -9.76 -4.54 -5.97
N LEU A 103 -10.36 -5.64 -5.52
CA LEU A 103 -11.46 -6.28 -6.24
C LEU A 103 -12.68 -5.36 -6.37
N LEU A 104 -13.03 -4.66 -5.29
CA LEU A 104 -14.10 -3.65 -5.29
C LEU A 104 -13.79 -2.53 -6.29
N LEU A 105 -12.55 -2.03 -6.33
CA LEU A 105 -12.13 -1.06 -7.34
C LEU A 105 -12.27 -1.58 -8.76
N ASN A 106 -11.89 -2.83 -9.02
CA ASN A 106 -12.00 -3.43 -10.34
C ASN A 106 -13.46 -3.54 -10.79
N ILE A 107 -14.38 -3.85 -9.87
CA ILE A 107 -15.81 -3.93 -10.13
C ILE A 107 -16.36 -2.55 -10.53
N ILE A 108 -16.13 -1.52 -9.70
CA ILE A 108 -16.72 -0.20 -9.95
C ILE A 108 -16.09 0.52 -11.15
N ASN A 109 -14.82 0.23 -11.47
CA ASN A 109 -14.10 0.84 -12.59
C ASN A 109 -14.13 -0.01 -13.87
N TRP A 110 -14.94 -1.07 -13.93
CA TRP A 110 -14.91 -2.05 -15.03
C TRP A 110 -15.05 -1.42 -16.43
N THR A 111 -15.92 -0.44 -16.59
CA THR A 111 -16.12 0.28 -17.86
C THR A 111 -14.84 0.97 -18.32
N HIS A 112 -14.17 1.68 -17.41
CA HIS A 112 -12.90 2.37 -17.68
C HIS A 112 -11.75 1.38 -17.95
N ILE A 113 -11.69 0.28 -17.21
CA ILE A 113 -10.65 -0.76 -17.37
C ILE A 113 -10.64 -1.33 -18.79
N LYS A 114 -11.82 -1.56 -19.38
CA LYS A 114 -11.94 -2.12 -20.73
C LYS A 114 -11.34 -1.23 -21.83
N GLU A 115 -11.18 0.06 -21.56
CA GLU A 115 -10.70 1.06 -22.52
C GLU A 115 -9.36 1.68 -22.11
N THR A 116 -8.70 1.10 -21.09
CA THR A 116 -7.45 1.60 -20.55
C THR A 116 -6.34 0.59 -20.83
N LYS A 117 -5.18 1.09 -21.27
CA LYS A 117 -4.01 0.27 -21.56
C LYS A 117 -3.55 -0.54 -20.34
N ALA A 118 -3.09 -1.77 -20.57
CA ALA A 118 -2.68 -2.71 -19.52
C ALA A 118 -1.71 -2.11 -18.50
N LYS A 119 -0.68 -1.37 -18.94
CA LYS A 119 0.33 -0.73 -18.07
C LYS A 119 -0.27 0.31 -17.11
N ILE A 120 -1.27 1.06 -17.58
CA ILE A 120 -1.97 2.05 -16.74
C ILE A 120 -2.77 1.32 -15.67
N ILE A 121 -3.52 0.28 -16.05
CA ILE A 121 -4.26 -0.52 -15.06
C ILE A 121 -3.33 -1.18 -14.03
N ALA A 122 -2.15 -1.66 -14.45
CA ALA A 122 -1.14 -2.18 -13.53
C ALA A 122 -0.70 -1.12 -12.49
N SER A 123 -0.46 0.12 -12.92
CA SER A 123 -0.11 1.22 -12.00
C SER A 123 -1.21 1.62 -11.02
N CYS A 124 -2.47 1.25 -11.31
CA CYS A 124 -3.60 1.41 -10.39
C CYS A 124 -3.75 0.23 -9.41
N HIS A 125 -2.89 -0.79 -9.49
CA HIS A 125 -2.88 -1.92 -8.57
C HIS A 125 -1.60 -1.88 -7.72
N HIS A 126 -0.44 -1.87 -8.35
CA HIS A 126 0.84 -2.06 -7.69
C HIS A 126 1.91 -1.09 -8.19
N THR A 127 2.99 -1.00 -7.43
CA THR A 127 4.11 -0.12 -7.72
C THR A 127 5.07 -0.73 -8.74
N ILE A 128 5.73 0.13 -9.53
CA ILE A 128 6.81 -0.18 -10.46
C ILE A 128 7.78 1.02 -10.44
N PRO A 129 9.09 0.80 -10.35
CA PRO A 129 10.07 1.88 -10.35
C PRO A 129 10.27 2.45 -11.76
N VAL A 130 10.63 3.73 -11.80
CA VAL A 130 11.01 4.40 -13.06
C VAL A 130 12.22 3.71 -13.69
N TYR A 131 13.24 3.37 -12.88
CA TYR A 131 14.44 2.66 -13.34
C TYR A 131 14.38 1.18 -12.99
N THR A 132 13.79 0.37 -13.87
CA THR A 132 13.49 -1.06 -13.64
C THR A 132 14.70 -1.98 -13.39
N LYS A 133 15.91 -1.53 -13.72
CA LYS A 133 17.17 -2.28 -13.51
C LYS A 133 18.00 -1.79 -12.32
N SER A 134 17.62 -0.67 -11.68
CA SER A 134 18.36 -0.09 -10.55
C SER A 134 17.96 -0.71 -9.22
N TYR A 135 18.14 -2.04 -9.08
CA TYR A 135 17.60 -2.82 -7.97
C TYR A 135 17.98 -2.29 -6.58
N LEU A 136 19.26 -1.95 -6.37
CA LEU A 136 19.73 -1.43 -5.08
C LEU A 136 19.09 -0.08 -4.74
N THR A 137 19.07 0.86 -5.69
CA THR A 137 18.46 2.18 -5.48
C THR A 137 16.97 2.05 -5.22
N ASN A 138 16.26 1.22 -5.98
CA ASN A 138 14.84 0.99 -5.81
C ASN A 138 14.54 0.37 -4.43
N PHE A 139 15.39 -0.56 -3.98
CA PHE A 139 15.32 -1.12 -2.64
C PHE A 139 15.53 -0.07 -1.56
N LEU A 140 16.53 0.80 -1.71
CA LEU A 140 16.81 1.87 -0.74
C LEU A 140 15.66 2.88 -0.64
N TYR A 141 14.98 3.21 -1.74
CA TYR A 141 13.79 4.07 -1.71
C TYR A 141 12.69 3.48 -0.83
N GLU A 142 12.38 2.19 -0.99
CA GLU A 142 11.36 1.52 -0.18
C GLU A 142 11.82 1.33 1.28
N PHE A 143 13.07 0.90 1.49
CA PHE A 143 13.63 0.67 2.82
C PHE A 143 13.70 1.96 3.64
N ILE A 144 14.28 3.04 3.09
CA ILE A 144 14.42 4.33 3.79
C ILE A 144 13.05 4.99 3.99
N GLY A 145 12.17 4.95 2.97
CA GLY A 145 10.81 5.45 3.11
C GLY A 145 10.04 4.76 4.25
N THR A 146 10.17 3.44 4.38
CA THR A 146 9.57 2.70 5.50
C THR A 146 10.24 3.02 6.84
N ILE A 147 11.56 3.25 6.91
CA ILE A 147 12.20 3.71 8.15
C ILE A 147 11.59 5.04 8.61
N VAL A 148 11.42 6.01 7.71
CA VAL A 148 10.81 7.31 8.04
C VAL A 148 9.38 7.13 8.55
N LEU A 149 8.58 6.26 7.92
CA LEU A 149 7.24 5.92 8.38
C LEU A 149 7.25 5.35 9.80
N LEU A 150 8.05 4.31 10.03
CA LEU A 150 8.09 3.62 11.31
C LEU A 150 8.66 4.49 12.43
N ALA A 151 9.67 5.31 12.15
CA ALA A 151 10.19 6.28 13.09
C ALA A 151 9.12 7.32 13.46
N GLY A 152 8.36 7.81 12.48
CA GLY A 152 7.22 8.71 12.72
C GLY A 152 6.14 8.07 13.59
N ILE A 153 5.82 6.79 13.36
CA ILE A 153 4.87 6.04 14.20
C ILE A 153 5.40 5.86 15.62
N PHE A 154 6.66 5.45 15.76
CA PHE A 154 7.27 5.11 17.05
C PHE A 154 7.50 6.34 17.93
N LEU A 155 8.04 7.42 17.37
CA LEU A 155 8.45 8.61 18.12
C LEU A 155 7.27 9.53 18.50
N LEU A 156 6.07 9.30 17.97
CA LEU A 156 4.87 10.04 18.37
C LEU A 156 4.57 9.92 19.87
N GLY A 157 4.90 8.77 20.47
CA GLY A 157 4.63 8.49 21.87
C GLY A 157 3.16 8.67 22.26
N SER A 158 2.90 8.79 23.56
CA SER A 158 1.54 9.01 24.09
C SER A 158 1.08 10.47 23.99
N THR A 159 2.01 11.42 23.84
CA THR A 159 1.76 12.87 23.83
C THR A 159 0.77 13.30 22.75
N PHE A 160 0.79 12.65 21.58
CA PHE A 160 -0.07 12.98 20.44
C PHE A 160 -1.09 11.89 20.10
N SER A 161 -1.46 11.04 21.07
CA SER A 161 -2.37 9.91 20.88
C SER A 161 -3.68 10.28 20.15
N THR A 162 -4.34 11.39 20.52
CA THR A 162 -5.57 11.85 19.85
C THR A 162 -5.37 12.22 18.37
N PHE A 163 -4.18 12.70 18.00
CA PHE A 163 -3.84 13.12 16.63
C PHE A 163 -3.01 12.09 15.87
N GLN A 164 -2.78 10.91 16.45
CA GLN A 164 -1.85 9.92 15.91
C GLN A 164 -2.19 9.55 14.46
N ALA A 165 -3.46 9.27 14.15
CA ALA A 165 -3.89 8.95 12.80
C ALA A 165 -3.60 10.07 11.79
N LEU A 166 -3.85 11.33 12.18
CA LEU A 166 -3.60 12.50 11.34
C LEU A 166 -2.10 12.70 11.10
N ILE A 167 -1.28 12.57 12.14
CA ILE A 167 0.16 12.78 12.00
C ILE A 167 0.78 11.66 11.15
N ILE A 168 0.36 10.40 11.31
CA ILE A 168 0.81 9.30 10.45
C ILE A 168 0.45 9.58 8.99
N ALA A 169 -0.76 10.08 8.71
CA ALA A 169 -1.14 10.46 7.35
C ALA A 169 -0.26 11.59 6.78
N LEU A 170 0.12 12.59 7.59
CA LEU A 170 1.04 13.65 7.19
C LEU A 170 2.47 13.12 6.93
N VAL A 171 2.93 12.13 7.69
CA VAL A 171 4.20 11.44 7.43
C VAL A 171 4.16 10.73 6.08
N VAL A 172 3.08 9.98 5.80
CA VAL A 172 2.88 9.33 4.49
C VAL A 172 2.82 10.34 3.35
N LEU A 173 2.14 11.48 3.55
CA LEU A 173 2.10 12.57 2.57
C LEU A 173 3.51 13.09 2.27
N SER A 174 4.31 13.34 3.30
CA SER A 174 5.69 13.83 3.16
C SER A 174 6.59 12.82 2.42
N ILE A 175 6.47 11.53 2.74
CA ILE A 175 7.17 10.45 2.03
C ILE A 175 6.77 10.42 0.56
N GLY A 176 5.47 10.47 0.25
CA GLY A 176 4.98 10.48 -1.12
C GLY A 176 5.51 11.67 -1.92
N LEU A 177 5.50 12.87 -1.33
CA LEU A 177 5.99 14.09 -1.98
C LEU A 177 7.51 14.10 -2.19
N SER A 178 8.28 13.51 -1.27
CA SER A 178 9.74 13.67 -1.23
C SER A 178 10.51 12.46 -1.75
N LEU A 179 10.02 11.24 -1.49
CA LEU A 179 10.70 9.99 -1.77
C LEU A 179 9.92 9.08 -2.74
N GLY A 180 8.63 9.34 -2.95
CA GLY A 180 7.76 8.41 -3.65
C GLY A 180 7.86 8.40 -5.17
N SER A 181 8.38 9.45 -5.80
CA SER A 181 8.30 9.62 -7.26
C SER A 181 9.14 8.62 -8.06
N SER A 182 10.14 7.98 -7.43
CA SER A 182 11.03 7.01 -8.07
C SER A 182 10.44 5.60 -8.14
N THR A 183 9.81 5.15 -7.04
CA THR A 183 9.30 3.76 -6.89
C THR A 183 7.79 3.66 -6.76
N GLY A 184 7.09 4.75 -6.45
CA GLY A 184 5.68 4.75 -6.09
C GLY A 184 5.40 4.58 -4.60
N TYR A 185 6.44 4.71 -3.75
CA TYR A 185 6.39 4.61 -2.27
C TYR A 185 5.45 3.51 -1.79
N ALA A 186 5.77 2.26 -2.10
CA ALA A 186 4.93 1.17 -1.63
C ALA A 186 4.86 1.16 -0.10
N ILE A 187 6.02 1.19 0.56
CA ILE A 187 6.29 1.28 2.02
C ILE A 187 5.46 0.34 2.92
N ASN A 188 4.67 -0.54 2.31
CA ASN A 188 3.68 -1.42 2.89
C ASN A 188 3.56 -2.67 1.99
N PRO A 189 4.00 -3.84 2.47
CA PRO A 189 3.95 -5.07 1.68
C PRO A 189 2.53 -5.49 1.27
N ALA A 190 1.51 -5.29 2.11
CA ALA A 190 0.12 -5.65 1.79
C ALA A 190 -0.44 -4.77 0.66
N ARG A 191 -0.11 -3.46 0.70
CA ARG A 191 -0.53 -2.47 -0.30
C ARG A 191 -0.02 -2.75 -1.70
N ASP A 192 1.08 -3.48 -1.82
CA ASP A 192 1.62 -3.87 -3.11
C ASP A 192 1.25 -5.33 -3.48
N LEU A 193 1.53 -6.29 -2.60
CA LEU A 193 1.36 -7.72 -2.87
C LEU A 193 -0.11 -8.07 -3.17
N GLY A 194 -1.05 -7.62 -2.33
CA GLY A 194 -2.46 -7.97 -2.49
C GLY A 194 -3.02 -7.52 -3.85
N PRO A 195 -2.96 -6.21 -4.17
CA PRO A 195 -3.38 -5.70 -5.47
C PRO A 195 -2.59 -6.26 -6.66
N ARG A 196 -1.30 -6.55 -6.50
CA ARG A 196 -0.48 -7.19 -7.54
C ARG A 196 -1.00 -8.59 -7.90
N LEU A 197 -1.35 -9.39 -6.89
CA LEU A 197 -1.98 -10.70 -7.08
C LEU A 197 -3.33 -10.56 -7.79
N VAL A 198 -4.15 -9.58 -7.38
CA VAL A 198 -5.42 -9.29 -8.06
C VAL A 198 -5.18 -8.94 -9.52
N TYR A 199 -4.24 -8.06 -9.84
CA TYR A 199 -3.95 -7.70 -11.23
C TYR A 199 -3.50 -8.91 -12.05
N PHE A 200 -2.59 -9.73 -11.51
CA PHE A 200 -2.09 -10.93 -12.16
C PHE A 200 -3.23 -11.91 -12.49
N LEU A 201 -4.04 -12.26 -11.50
CA LEU A 201 -5.18 -13.17 -11.69
C LEU A 201 -6.22 -12.58 -12.64
N PHE A 202 -6.51 -11.28 -12.50
CA PHE A 202 -7.50 -10.61 -13.33
C PHE A 202 -7.08 -10.57 -14.80
N VAL A 203 -5.80 -10.34 -15.08
CA VAL A 203 -5.25 -10.42 -16.43
C VAL A 203 -5.37 -11.84 -16.99
N VAL A 204 -4.86 -12.83 -16.26
CA VAL A 204 -4.81 -14.23 -16.71
C VAL A 204 -6.20 -14.79 -16.99
N LEU A 205 -7.16 -14.50 -16.11
CA LEU A 205 -8.51 -15.07 -16.17
C LEU A 205 -9.46 -14.27 -17.06
N ILE A 206 -9.33 -12.94 -17.10
CA ILE A 206 -10.37 -12.05 -17.65
C ILE A 206 -9.84 -11.11 -18.74
N LEU A 207 -8.75 -10.38 -18.50
CA LEU A 207 -8.37 -9.26 -19.38
C LEU A 207 -7.59 -9.68 -20.64
N LYS A 208 -6.84 -10.79 -20.62
CA LYS A 208 -5.93 -11.18 -21.72
C LYS A 208 -6.58 -11.24 -23.11
N LYS A 209 -7.88 -11.58 -23.18
CA LYS A 209 -8.65 -11.67 -24.43
C LYS A 209 -9.15 -10.33 -24.97
N ARG A 210 -9.01 -9.22 -24.22
CA ARG A 210 -9.50 -7.90 -24.61
C ARG A 210 -8.51 -7.17 -25.50
N HIS A 211 -9.02 -6.35 -26.42
CA HIS A 211 -8.23 -5.58 -27.38
C HIS A 211 -7.03 -4.85 -26.73
N GLU A 212 -7.29 -4.05 -25.69
CA GLU A 212 -6.27 -3.26 -24.95
C GLU A 212 -5.15 -4.09 -24.27
N PHE A 213 -5.36 -5.41 -24.15
CA PHE A 213 -4.46 -6.35 -23.48
C PHE A 213 -3.86 -7.38 -24.48
N SER A 214 -4.54 -7.64 -25.59
CA SER A 214 -4.18 -8.68 -26.57
C SER A 214 -2.83 -8.45 -27.26
N ASN A 215 -2.42 -7.19 -27.43
CA ASN A 215 -1.17 -6.81 -28.10
C ASN A 215 0.02 -6.60 -27.16
N VAL A 216 -0.14 -6.91 -25.86
CA VAL A 216 0.94 -6.79 -24.87
C VAL A 216 1.99 -7.88 -25.12
N LYS A 217 3.21 -7.46 -25.49
CA LYS A 217 4.33 -8.38 -25.75
C LYS A 217 5.10 -8.78 -24.49
N ASN A 218 5.24 -7.88 -23.52
CA ASN A 218 6.09 -8.10 -22.33
C ASN A 218 5.30 -8.09 -21.01
N TRP A 219 4.52 -9.15 -20.78
CA TRP A 219 3.74 -9.30 -19.54
C TRP A 219 4.59 -9.30 -18.28
N LYS A 220 5.82 -9.84 -18.35
CA LYS A 220 6.74 -9.89 -17.20
C LYS A 220 7.06 -8.49 -16.66
N GLU A 221 7.22 -7.53 -17.56
CA GLU A 221 7.46 -6.13 -17.21
C GLU A 221 6.21 -5.46 -16.64
N ILE A 222 5.03 -5.69 -17.25
CA ILE A 222 3.78 -5.09 -16.76
C ILE A 222 3.41 -5.63 -15.38
N PHE A 223 3.58 -6.93 -15.14
CA PHE A 223 3.43 -7.53 -13.81
C PHE A 223 4.52 -7.09 -12.83
N GLY A 224 5.62 -6.52 -13.32
CA GLY A 224 6.74 -6.06 -12.51
C GLY A 224 7.45 -7.19 -11.76
N LEU A 225 7.51 -8.41 -12.30
CA LEU A 225 8.02 -9.58 -11.55
C LEU A 225 9.46 -9.42 -11.07
N ASN A 226 10.29 -8.68 -11.82
CA ASN A 226 11.68 -8.39 -11.41
C ASN A 226 11.77 -7.40 -10.24
N TYR A 227 10.71 -6.66 -9.96
CA TYR A 227 10.63 -5.65 -8.90
C TYR A 227 9.71 -6.08 -7.75
N ALA A 228 8.79 -7.02 -7.95
CA ALA A 228 7.76 -7.39 -6.98
C ALA A 228 8.28 -7.81 -5.60
N TRP A 229 9.53 -8.25 -5.50
CA TRP A 229 10.17 -8.55 -4.21
C TRP A 229 10.56 -7.28 -3.43
N THR A 230 10.89 -6.18 -4.11
CA THR A 230 11.36 -4.94 -3.49
C THR A 230 10.35 -4.29 -2.54
N PRO A 231 9.08 -4.05 -2.93
CA PRO A 231 8.08 -3.45 -2.03
C PRO A 231 7.60 -4.38 -0.92
N ILE A 232 8.07 -5.64 -0.90
CA ILE A 232 7.82 -6.60 0.17
C ILE A 232 9.02 -6.63 1.12
N ILE A 233 10.20 -6.98 0.59
CA ILE A 233 11.42 -7.19 1.37
C ILE A 233 11.99 -5.87 1.92
N GLY A 234 11.96 -4.79 1.13
CA GLY A 234 12.45 -3.48 1.57
C GLY A 234 11.73 -2.99 2.84
N PRO A 235 10.40 -2.84 2.81
CA PRO A 235 9.64 -2.45 3.98
C PRO A 235 9.73 -3.44 5.15
N SER A 236 9.69 -4.75 4.89
CA SER A 236 9.81 -5.76 5.95
C SER A 236 11.16 -5.70 6.66
N LEU A 237 12.26 -5.55 5.93
CA LEU A 237 13.59 -5.40 6.53
C LEU A 237 13.74 -4.08 7.29
N ALA A 238 13.10 -3.00 6.83
CA ALA A 238 13.05 -1.76 7.60
C ALA A 238 12.32 -1.96 8.94
N GLY A 239 11.21 -2.72 8.93
CA GLY A 239 10.50 -3.15 10.14
C GLY A 239 11.39 -3.92 11.12
N VAL A 240 12.13 -4.91 10.62
CA VAL A 240 13.09 -5.67 11.44
C VAL A 240 14.19 -4.76 12.00
N PHE A 241 14.81 -3.97 11.13
CA PHE A 241 15.93 -3.09 11.49
C PHE A 241 15.53 -2.12 12.61
N LEU A 242 14.46 -1.34 12.41
CA LEU A 242 14.04 -0.37 13.40
C LEU A 242 13.48 -1.04 14.66
N GLY A 243 12.84 -2.20 14.53
CA GLY A 243 12.38 -2.99 15.66
C GLY A 243 13.54 -3.40 16.57
N LEU A 244 14.64 -3.87 16.00
CA LEU A 244 15.86 -4.21 16.76
C LEU A 244 16.51 -2.98 17.38
N VAL A 245 16.61 -1.87 16.63
CA VAL A 245 17.13 -0.60 17.17
C VAL A 245 16.31 -0.13 18.36
N SER A 246 14.98 -0.27 18.30
CA SER A 246 14.08 0.14 19.38
C SER A 246 14.23 -0.65 20.68
N LEU A 247 14.88 -1.81 20.65
CA LEU A 247 15.19 -2.60 21.86
C LEU A 247 16.45 -2.11 22.59
N ALA A 248 17.27 -1.28 21.93
CA ALA A 248 18.53 -0.76 22.47
C ALA A 248 18.39 0.63 23.10
N ILE A 249 17.21 1.25 22.99
CA ILE A 249 16.85 2.57 23.53
C ILE A 249 15.75 2.41 24.59
#